data_AF-A0A6G9Y343-F1
#
_entry.id   AF-A0A6G9Y343-F1
#
_cell.length_a   1.000
_cell.length_b   1.000
_cell.length_c   1.000
_cell.angle_alpha   90.00
_cell.angle_beta   90.00
_cell.angle_gamma   90.00
#
_symmetry.space_group_name_H-M   'P 1'
#
loop_
_entity.id
_entity.type
_entity.pdbx_description
1 polymer ?
#
loop_
_entity_poly.entity_id
_entity_poly.type
_entity_poly.pdbx_seq_one_letter_code
_entity_poly.pdbx_strand_id
1 'polypeptide(L)'
;MTHAVILVELGEDHGLTQSQCLHGTQVDPRLLKTPGAEITAAQELGIVRNLVTRLDDPPGLGLEAGARTHITTLGVFALAVLSSPTMGQAIDVAMRYFSLMTSFARAWHVYRGEEIWLYGDDRDLPTDLRAFLAERDVSALLTNWFLVFGVPPPVLRAEIAGGLGPRLAPILAQFEIPSTESAELQLAVFDAADVDEPMPQASPLTAQLFEEQCDELLQRRGLRQGVAGSVRSVLMHRMNGRLSQEEVAAGLHMSLRTMRRRLAEEGTSYRRLCAETFGTLAEELLATGLTVEDVAYRMGYSGAPSFSNAFKQWRGVSPGRFARTAADRYRTSVPH
;
A
#
# COMPACT_ATOMS: atom_id res chain seq x y z
N MET A 1 16.02 5.10 7.10
CA MET A 1 16.94 5.19 8.25
C MET A 1 16.24 5.03 9.58
N THR A 2 15.26 5.86 9.92
CA THR A 2 14.60 5.81 11.25
C THR A 2 14.05 4.43 11.59
N HIS A 3 13.57 3.69 10.59
CA HIS A 3 13.06 2.34 10.79
C HIS A 3 14.15 1.29 10.98
N ALA A 4 15.30 1.44 10.33
CA ALA A 4 16.45 0.60 10.61
C ALA A 4 16.96 0.80 12.05
N VAL A 5 16.85 2.01 12.59
CA VAL A 5 17.15 2.29 14.01
C VAL A 5 16.16 1.55 14.91
N ILE A 6 14.85 1.70 14.67
CA ILE A 6 13.80 0.99 15.42
C ILE A 6 14.01 -0.53 15.41
N LEU A 7 14.34 -1.12 14.26
CA LEU A 7 14.60 -2.56 14.15
C LEU A 7 15.86 -2.99 14.89
N VAL A 8 16.93 -2.18 14.87
CA VAL A 8 18.15 -2.49 15.62
C VAL A 8 17.89 -2.40 17.12
N GLU A 9 17.23 -1.33 17.59
CA GLU A 9 16.85 -1.15 19.00
C GLU A 9 15.94 -2.29 19.49
N LEU A 10 14.98 -2.72 18.67
CA LEU A 10 14.16 -3.89 18.97
C LEU A 10 15.02 -5.15 19.12
N GLY A 11 15.95 -5.39 18.20
CA GLY A 11 16.89 -6.50 18.33
C GLY A 11 17.71 -6.44 19.61
N GLU A 12 18.17 -5.25 20.00
CA GLU A 12 18.96 -5.02 21.22
C GLU A 12 18.13 -5.29 22.50
N ASP A 13 16.88 -4.87 22.54
CA ASP A 13 15.97 -5.16 23.65
C ASP A 13 15.70 -6.66 23.82
N HIS A 14 15.76 -7.41 22.72
CA HIS A 14 15.63 -8.87 22.69
C HIS A 14 16.99 -9.59 22.78
N GLY A 15 18.06 -8.89 23.14
CA GLY A 15 19.36 -9.48 23.47
C GLY A 15 20.32 -9.70 22.29
N LEU A 16 20.01 -9.20 21.10
CA LEU A 16 20.97 -9.14 19.99
C LEU A 16 21.93 -7.96 20.17
N THR A 17 23.10 -8.05 19.57
CA THR A 17 23.99 -6.90 19.39
C THR A 17 23.67 -6.19 18.07
N GLN A 18 23.94 -4.88 17.98
CA GLN A 18 23.87 -4.14 16.70
C GLN A 18 24.58 -4.87 15.54
N SER A 19 25.73 -5.50 15.80
CA SER A 19 26.46 -6.25 14.76
C SER A 19 25.69 -7.49 14.28
N GLN A 20 24.95 -8.17 15.15
CA GLN A 20 24.08 -9.28 14.78
C GLN A 20 22.86 -8.81 13.97
N CYS A 21 22.27 -7.66 14.33
CA CYS A 21 21.16 -7.05 13.58
C CYS A 21 21.59 -6.60 12.17
N LEU A 22 22.80 -6.06 12.03
CA LEU A 22 23.34 -5.56 10.76
C LEU A 22 24.14 -6.60 9.96
N HIS A 23 24.22 -7.85 10.42
CA HIS A 23 25.04 -8.88 9.79
C HIS A 23 24.61 -9.12 8.34
N GLY A 24 25.55 -9.04 7.39
CA GLY A 24 25.28 -9.31 5.97
C GLY A 24 24.42 -8.27 5.24
N THR A 25 23.99 -7.20 5.90
CA THR A 25 23.10 -6.19 5.29
C THR A 25 23.86 -5.12 4.49
N GLN A 26 25.19 -5.06 4.58
CA GLN A 26 26.02 -3.98 4.00
C GLN A 26 25.68 -2.58 4.54
N VAL A 27 24.96 -2.48 5.65
CA VAL A 27 24.70 -1.20 6.33
C VAL A 27 25.92 -0.83 7.16
N ASP A 28 26.52 0.32 6.88
CA ASP A 28 27.52 0.92 7.77
C ASP A 28 26.82 1.38 9.06
N PRO A 29 27.22 0.89 10.26
CA PRO A 29 26.59 1.27 11.52
C PRO A 29 26.55 2.78 11.78
N ARG A 30 27.48 3.55 11.17
CA ARG A 30 27.51 5.02 11.29
C ARG A 30 26.28 5.67 10.65
N LEU A 31 25.67 5.04 9.64
CA LEU A 31 24.47 5.56 8.97
C LEU A 31 23.25 5.59 9.90
N LEU A 32 23.18 4.71 10.91
CA LEU A 32 22.10 4.73 11.91
C LEU A 32 22.10 6.01 12.77
N LYS A 33 23.24 6.72 12.82
CA LYS A 33 23.40 7.97 13.58
C LYS A 33 23.52 9.20 12.68
N THR A 34 23.38 9.05 11.36
CA THR A 34 23.60 10.12 10.39
C THR A 34 22.28 10.63 9.86
N PRO A 35 21.81 11.83 10.25
CA PRO A 35 20.57 12.41 9.74
C PRO A 35 20.54 12.48 8.20
N GLY A 36 19.39 12.18 7.60
CA GLY A 36 19.23 12.11 6.14
C GLY A 36 19.90 10.94 5.41
N ALA A 37 20.68 10.08 6.07
CA ALA A 37 21.21 8.87 5.43
C ALA A 37 20.08 7.95 4.91
N GLU A 38 20.32 7.30 3.77
CA GLU A 38 19.36 6.37 3.18
C GLU A 38 19.73 4.93 3.51
N ILE A 39 18.71 4.13 3.83
CA ILE A 39 18.80 2.68 3.95
C ILE A 39 17.88 2.13 2.88
N THR A 40 18.38 1.22 2.05
CA THR A 40 17.59 0.64 0.96
C THR A 40 16.61 -0.41 1.50
N ALA A 41 15.56 -0.70 0.73
CA ALA A 41 14.60 -1.75 1.08
C ALA A 41 15.29 -3.11 1.30
N ALA A 42 16.26 -3.46 0.45
CA ALA A 42 17.02 -4.70 0.58
C ALA A 42 17.83 -4.76 1.88
N GLN A 43 18.42 -3.63 2.29
CA GLN A 43 19.15 -3.53 3.55
C GLN A 43 18.22 -3.69 4.76
N GLU A 44 17.06 -3.02 4.74
CA GLU A 44 16.07 -3.12 5.82
C GLU A 44 15.47 -4.53 5.93
N LEU A 45 15.11 -5.16 4.80
CA LEU A 45 14.67 -6.56 4.77
C LEU A 45 15.76 -7.52 5.29
N GLY A 46 17.05 -7.19 5.04
CA GLY A 46 18.17 -7.92 5.63
C GLY A 46 18.22 -7.81 7.15
N ILE A 47 17.94 -6.63 7.71
CA ILE A 47 17.82 -6.44 9.16
C ILE A 47 16.65 -7.27 9.69
N VAL A 48 15.45 -7.16 9.09
CA VAL A 48 14.27 -7.93 9.49
C VAL A 48 14.57 -9.44 9.48
N ARG A 49 15.24 -9.94 8.43
CA ARG A 49 15.65 -11.34 8.33
C ARG A 49 16.57 -11.77 9.47
N ASN A 50 17.50 -10.91 9.88
CA ASN A 50 18.37 -11.19 11.03
C ASN A 50 17.57 -11.28 12.33
N LEU A 51 16.58 -10.38 12.54
CA LEU A 51 15.70 -10.44 13.71
C LEU A 51 14.90 -11.75 13.72
N VAL A 52 14.14 -12.00 12.66
CA VAL A 52 13.29 -13.20 12.48
C VAL A 52 14.10 -14.49 12.71
N THR A 53 15.28 -14.60 12.08
CA THR A 53 16.09 -15.82 12.15
C THR A 53 16.77 -16.01 13.51
N ARG A 54 17.27 -14.94 14.13
CA ARG A 54 18.07 -15.04 15.35
C ARG A 54 17.22 -15.08 16.62
N LEU A 55 16.01 -14.55 16.56
CA LEU A 55 15.06 -14.54 17.66
C LEU A 55 13.99 -15.63 17.53
N ASP A 56 14.00 -16.41 16.44
CA ASP A 56 13.00 -17.46 16.13
C ASP A 56 11.56 -16.91 15.95
N ASP A 57 11.45 -15.65 15.50
CA ASP A 57 10.20 -14.94 15.18
C ASP A 57 9.00 -15.24 16.11
N PRO A 58 9.10 -14.94 17.41
CA PRO A 58 7.99 -15.13 18.33
C PRO A 58 6.79 -14.26 17.91
N PRO A 59 5.54 -14.73 18.06
CA PRO A 59 4.35 -13.92 17.85
C PRO A 59 4.42 -12.60 18.60
N GLY A 60 4.13 -11.49 17.92
CA GLY A 60 4.20 -10.14 18.48
C GLY A 60 5.54 -9.42 18.30
N LEU A 61 6.60 -10.06 17.82
CA LEU A 61 7.86 -9.34 17.55
C LEU A 61 7.67 -8.23 16.50
N GLY A 62 6.87 -8.49 15.46
CA GLY A 62 6.52 -7.48 14.47
C GLY A 62 5.60 -6.40 15.05
N LEU A 63 4.68 -6.77 15.93
CA LEU A 63 3.80 -5.84 16.67
C LEU A 63 4.64 -4.82 17.43
N GLU A 64 5.63 -5.26 18.22
CA GLU A 64 6.53 -4.37 18.95
C GLU A 64 7.28 -3.41 18.01
N ALA A 65 7.74 -3.89 16.85
CA ALA A 65 8.37 -3.05 15.84
C ALA A 65 7.40 -1.97 15.31
N GLY A 66 6.15 -2.36 15.04
CA GLY A 66 5.12 -1.46 14.53
C GLY A 66 4.70 -0.40 15.55
N ALA A 67 4.55 -0.78 16.82
CA ALA A 67 4.19 0.12 17.92
C ALA A 67 5.25 1.21 18.19
N ARG A 68 6.52 0.95 17.85
CA ARG A 68 7.62 1.94 17.92
C ARG A 68 7.65 2.91 16.74
N THR A 69 6.85 2.66 15.70
CA THR A 69 6.77 3.54 14.54
C THR A 69 5.89 4.74 14.85
N HIS A 70 6.46 5.94 14.78
CA HIS A 70 5.74 7.17 15.07
C HIS A 70 5.60 8.01 13.80
N ILE A 71 4.42 8.54 13.52
CA ILE A 71 4.16 9.20 12.23
C ILE A 71 5.15 10.32 11.91
N THR A 72 5.59 11.09 12.91
CA THR A 72 6.57 12.18 12.72
C THR A 72 7.92 11.71 12.18
N THR A 73 8.26 10.42 12.29
CA THR A 73 9.49 9.87 11.70
C THR A 73 9.41 9.73 10.19
N LEU A 74 8.22 9.84 9.60
CA LEU A 74 7.98 9.77 8.17
C LEU A 74 8.20 11.13 7.46
N GLY A 75 8.57 12.18 8.20
CA GLY A 75 9.01 13.46 7.65
C GLY A 75 7.92 14.19 6.86
N VAL A 76 8.24 14.64 5.64
CA VAL A 76 7.31 15.42 4.80
C VAL A 76 6.03 14.66 4.45
N PHE A 77 6.07 13.32 4.40
CA PHE A 77 4.87 12.48 4.26
C PHE A 77 3.89 12.71 5.40
N ALA A 78 4.37 12.67 6.64
CA ALA A 78 3.54 12.89 7.82
C ALA A 78 2.93 14.28 7.81
N LEU A 79 3.72 15.28 7.42
CA LEU A 79 3.25 16.66 7.35
C LEU A 79 2.17 16.84 6.27
N ALA A 80 2.28 16.15 5.12
CA ALA A 80 1.22 16.15 4.10
C ALA A 80 -0.08 15.53 4.62
N VAL A 81 0.00 14.38 5.31
CA VAL A 81 -1.17 13.71 5.91
C VAL A 81 -1.82 14.58 6.99
N LEU A 82 -1.04 15.07 7.96
CA LEU A 82 -1.56 15.84 9.10
C LEU A 82 -2.17 17.19 8.69
N SER A 83 -1.64 17.82 7.64
CA SER A 83 -2.15 19.11 7.15
C SER A 83 -3.27 18.99 6.12
N SER A 84 -3.67 17.76 5.75
CA SER A 84 -4.75 17.52 4.80
C SER A 84 -6.06 18.17 5.26
N PRO A 85 -6.93 18.65 4.34
CA PRO A 85 -8.15 19.34 4.73
C PRO A 85 -9.16 18.50 5.52
N THR A 86 -9.39 17.25 5.12
CA THR A 86 -10.35 16.32 5.76
C THR A 86 -9.73 14.94 5.98
N MET A 87 -10.37 14.11 6.81
CA MET A 87 -9.93 12.73 7.06
C MET A 87 -9.80 11.93 5.76
N GLY A 88 -10.81 11.98 4.88
CA GLY A 88 -10.79 11.28 3.59
C GLY A 88 -9.61 11.72 2.71
N GLN A 89 -9.33 13.03 2.67
CA GLN A 89 -8.17 13.53 1.91
C GLN A 89 -6.84 13.11 2.54
N ALA A 90 -6.76 13.04 3.88
CA ALA A 90 -5.58 12.51 4.58
C ALA A 90 -5.34 11.03 4.24
N ILE A 91 -6.40 10.22 4.17
CA ILE A 91 -6.33 8.82 3.75
C ILE A 91 -5.87 8.72 2.28
N ASP A 92 -6.44 9.54 1.39
CA ASP A 92 -6.04 9.58 -0.01
C ASP A 92 -4.55 9.94 -0.18
N VAL A 93 -4.05 10.91 0.59
CA VAL A 93 -2.64 11.32 0.61
C VAL A 93 -1.77 10.20 1.17
N ALA A 94 -2.15 9.59 2.29
CA ALA A 94 -1.42 8.47 2.89
C ALA A 94 -1.26 7.31 1.92
N MET A 95 -2.34 6.99 1.18
CA MET A 95 -2.31 5.95 0.16
C MET A 95 -1.55 6.38 -1.09
N ARG A 96 -1.59 7.66 -1.48
CA ARG A 96 -0.81 8.22 -2.61
C ARG A 96 0.70 8.10 -2.44
N TYR A 97 1.13 8.26 -1.20
CA TYR A 97 2.53 8.27 -0.85
C TYR A 97 2.91 7.05 0.00
N PHE A 98 2.13 5.98 -0.07
CA PHE A 98 2.32 4.75 0.71
C PHE A 98 3.73 4.17 0.57
N SER A 99 4.34 4.27 -0.61
CA SER A 99 5.71 3.81 -0.86
C SER A 99 6.82 4.66 -0.21
N LEU A 100 6.47 5.81 0.41
CA LEU A 100 7.37 6.55 1.29
C LEU A 100 7.35 6.01 2.73
N MET A 101 6.30 5.26 3.10
CA MET A 101 6.25 4.52 4.36
C MET A 101 7.16 3.29 4.31
N THR A 102 7.16 2.52 5.40
CA THR A 102 8.03 1.35 5.53
C THR A 102 7.39 0.02 5.25
N SER A 103 6.13 0.02 4.86
CA SER A 103 5.52 -1.19 4.33
C SER A 103 6.15 -1.54 2.99
N PHE A 104 6.42 -2.83 2.80
CA PHE A 104 6.89 -3.39 1.54
C PHE A 104 5.74 -4.04 0.75
N ALA A 105 4.56 -4.16 1.36
CA ALA A 105 3.36 -4.64 0.68
C ALA A 105 2.86 -3.60 -0.34
N ARG A 106 2.11 -4.07 -1.32
CA ARG A 106 1.31 -3.18 -2.17
C ARG A 106 0.01 -2.89 -1.44
N ALA A 107 -0.46 -1.65 -1.49
CA ALA A 107 -1.71 -1.28 -0.84
C ALA A 107 -2.51 -0.29 -1.68
N TRP A 108 -3.83 -0.37 -1.57
CA TRP A 108 -4.75 0.54 -2.23
C TRP A 108 -6.07 0.58 -1.45
N HIS A 109 -6.88 1.62 -1.68
CA HIS A 109 -8.21 1.71 -1.08
C HIS A 109 -9.30 1.96 -2.12
N VAL A 110 -10.54 1.64 -1.74
CA VAL A 110 -11.76 1.85 -2.54
C VAL A 110 -12.86 2.32 -1.60
N TYR A 111 -13.46 3.49 -1.85
CA TYR A 111 -14.71 3.91 -1.22
C TYR A 111 -15.91 3.14 -1.81
N ARG A 112 -16.78 2.63 -0.94
CA ARG A 112 -18.03 1.92 -1.29
C ARG A 112 -19.16 2.37 -0.38
N GLY A 113 -19.94 3.35 -0.84
CA GLY A 113 -20.98 3.94 0.01
C GLY A 113 -20.34 4.53 1.27
N GLU A 114 -20.76 4.03 2.43
CA GLU A 114 -20.28 4.44 3.75
C GLU A 114 -19.10 3.59 4.25
N GLU A 115 -18.42 2.83 3.37
CA GLU A 115 -17.25 2.03 3.74
C GLU A 115 -15.99 2.44 2.95
N ILE A 116 -14.82 2.39 3.59
CA ILE A 116 -13.52 2.41 2.92
C ILE A 116 -12.91 1.00 3.00
N TRP A 117 -12.63 0.42 1.84
CA TRP A 117 -12.01 -0.89 1.71
C TRP A 117 -10.52 -0.72 1.45
N LEU A 118 -9.68 -0.98 2.45
CA LEU A 118 -8.22 -0.93 2.36
C LEU A 118 -7.65 -2.32 2.12
N TYR A 119 -7.01 -2.52 0.98
CA TYR A 119 -6.39 -3.78 0.58
C TYR A 119 -4.89 -3.75 0.79
N GLY A 120 -4.34 -4.88 1.23
CA GLY A 120 -2.91 -5.16 1.31
C GLY A 120 -2.56 -6.45 0.55
N ASP A 121 -1.51 -6.37 -0.27
CA ASP A 121 -0.96 -7.47 -1.04
C ASP A 121 0.53 -7.67 -0.72
N ASP A 122 0.82 -8.72 0.02
CA ASP A 122 2.13 -9.11 0.50
C ASP A 122 2.72 -10.30 -0.29
N ARG A 123 2.10 -10.70 -1.40
CA ARG A 123 2.50 -11.90 -2.16
C ARG A 123 3.87 -11.78 -2.82
N ASP A 124 4.36 -10.57 -3.04
CA ASP A 124 5.70 -10.30 -3.55
C ASP A 124 6.78 -10.33 -2.45
N LEU A 125 6.38 -10.41 -1.17
CA LEU A 125 7.32 -10.45 -0.05
C LEU A 125 7.91 -11.85 0.15
N PRO A 126 9.17 -11.94 0.62
CA PRO A 126 9.77 -13.20 1.03
C PRO A 126 8.89 -13.88 2.09
N THR A 127 8.52 -15.14 1.86
CA THR A 127 7.57 -15.89 2.70
C THR A 127 8.03 -15.99 4.15
N ASP A 128 9.34 -16.05 4.38
CA ASP A 128 9.97 -16.09 5.70
C ASP A 128 9.80 -14.79 6.50
N LEU A 129 9.44 -13.68 5.86
CA LEU A 129 9.32 -12.37 6.51
C LEU A 129 7.87 -11.88 6.61
N ARG A 130 6.91 -12.53 5.95
CA ARG A 130 5.53 -12.05 5.84
C ARG A 130 4.84 -11.89 7.19
N ALA A 131 4.99 -12.86 8.09
CA ALA A 131 4.38 -12.82 9.41
C ALA A 131 4.81 -11.59 10.22
N PHE A 132 6.11 -11.41 10.38
CA PHE A 132 6.69 -10.24 11.04
C PHE A 132 6.26 -8.92 10.38
N LEU A 133 6.34 -8.83 9.04
CA LEU A 133 6.02 -7.60 8.32
C LEU A 133 4.52 -7.27 8.41
N ALA A 134 3.64 -8.26 8.36
CA ALA A 134 2.21 -8.07 8.51
C ALA A 134 1.86 -7.57 9.92
N GLU A 135 2.42 -8.17 10.98
CA GLU A 135 2.21 -7.67 12.35
C GLU A 135 2.70 -6.23 12.51
N ARG A 136 3.89 -5.94 11.97
CA ARG A 136 4.46 -4.59 12.01
C ARG A 136 3.58 -3.59 11.30
N ASP A 137 3.13 -3.90 10.10
CA ASP A 137 2.37 -2.98 9.27
C ASP A 137 0.97 -2.74 9.86
N VAL A 138 0.30 -3.79 10.36
CA VAL A 138 -0.98 -3.66 11.09
C VAL A 138 -0.82 -2.85 12.37
N SER A 139 0.20 -3.15 13.18
CA SER A 139 0.44 -2.42 14.43
C SER A 139 0.79 -0.95 14.17
N ALA A 140 1.61 -0.67 13.15
CA ALA A 140 1.95 0.69 12.76
C ALA A 140 0.74 1.46 12.23
N LEU A 141 -0.13 0.80 11.44
CA LEU A 141 -1.39 1.41 10.98
C LEU A 141 -2.27 1.82 12.15
N LEU A 142 -2.56 0.89 13.07
CA LEU A 142 -3.45 1.13 14.20
C LEU A 142 -2.88 2.18 15.17
N THR A 143 -1.57 2.14 15.43
CA THR A 143 -0.89 3.11 16.31
C THR A 143 -0.87 4.50 15.69
N ASN A 144 -0.51 4.62 14.41
CA ASN A 144 -0.43 5.91 13.75
C ASN A 144 -1.81 6.50 13.45
N TRP A 145 -2.84 5.68 13.27
CA TRP A 145 -4.21 6.17 13.09
C TRP A 145 -4.62 7.07 14.25
N PHE A 146 -4.43 6.61 15.48
CA PHE A 146 -4.75 7.38 16.67
C PHE A 146 -3.95 8.70 16.74
N LEU A 147 -2.67 8.67 16.37
CA LEU A 147 -1.82 9.87 16.36
C LEU A 147 -2.25 10.89 15.28
N VAL A 148 -2.77 10.42 14.15
CA VAL A 148 -3.20 11.28 13.04
C VAL A 148 -4.56 11.91 13.33
N PHE A 149 -5.52 11.08 13.74
CA PHE A 149 -6.93 11.45 13.78
C PHE A 149 -7.46 11.71 15.19
N GLY A 150 -6.69 11.36 16.24
CA GLY A 150 -7.08 11.54 17.64
C GLY A 150 -8.18 10.59 18.12
N VAL A 151 -8.60 9.66 17.28
CA VAL A 151 -9.65 8.67 17.55
C VAL A 151 -9.17 7.26 17.18
N PRO A 152 -9.72 6.19 17.79
CA PRO A 152 -9.45 4.84 17.34
C PRO A 152 -9.83 4.63 15.87
N PRO A 153 -9.16 3.73 15.14
CA PRO A 153 -9.52 3.40 13.77
C PRO A 153 -10.92 2.78 13.72
N PRO A 154 -11.87 3.32 12.91
CA PRO A 154 -13.23 2.82 12.83
C PRO A 154 -13.29 1.56 11.94
N VAL A 155 -12.49 0.54 12.26
CA VAL A 155 -12.43 -0.71 11.48
C VAL A 155 -13.66 -1.56 11.81
N LEU A 156 -14.53 -1.75 10.83
CA LEU A 156 -15.74 -2.57 10.94
C LEU A 156 -15.41 -4.06 10.90
N ARG A 157 -14.45 -4.47 10.07
CA ARG A 157 -13.99 -5.86 9.93
C ARG A 157 -12.64 -5.95 9.20
N ALA A 158 -11.94 -7.05 9.41
CA ALA A 158 -10.74 -7.42 8.65
C ALA A 158 -10.86 -8.81 8.02
N GLU A 159 -10.31 -8.99 6.83
CA GLU A 159 -10.11 -10.30 6.22
C GLU A 159 -8.60 -10.55 6.10
N ILE A 160 -8.12 -11.64 6.69
CA ILE A 160 -6.69 -11.93 6.84
C ILE A 160 -6.27 -12.93 5.77
N ALA A 161 -5.29 -12.58 4.95
CA ALA A 161 -4.74 -13.50 3.95
C ALA A 161 -4.23 -14.79 4.62
N GLY A 162 -4.49 -15.91 3.96
CA GLY A 162 -4.30 -17.25 4.51
C GLY A 162 -2.91 -17.48 5.13
N GLY A 163 -2.91 -18.04 6.34
CA GLY A 163 -1.71 -18.38 7.09
C GLY A 163 -1.23 -17.30 8.08
N LEU A 164 -1.81 -16.09 8.03
CA LEU A 164 -1.46 -15.00 8.94
C LEU A 164 -2.44 -14.84 10.11
N GLY A 165 -3.59 -15.52 10.10
CA GLY A 165 -4.60 -15.47 11.16
C GLY A 165 -4.04 -15.59 12.57
N PRO A 166 -3.26 -16.63 12.91
CA PRO A 166 -2.69 -16.80 14.24
C PRO A 166 -1.77 -15.64 14.69
N ARG A 167 -1.16 -14.91 13.75
CA ARG A 167 -0.27 -13.78 14.04
C ARG A 167 -1.06 -12.49 14.24
N LEU A 168 -2.06 -12.23 13.40
CA LEU A 168 -2.79 -10.96 13.42
C LEU A 168 -3.99 -10.96 14.36
N ALA A 169 -4.61 -12.11 14.62
CA ALA A 169 -5.80 -12.20 15.47
C ALA A 169 -5.61 -11.61 16.88
N PRO A 170 -4.48 -11.81 17.59
CA PRO A 170 -4.24 -11.17 18.89
C PRO A 170 -4.23 -9.64 18.82
N ILE A 171 -3.64 -9.08 17.76
CA ILE A 171 -3.56 -7.63 17.52
C ILE A 171 -4.98 -7.10 17.27
N LEU A 172 -5.71 -7.71 16.34
CA LEU A 172 -7.05 -7.27 15.98
C LEU A 172 -8.03 -7.36 17.16
N ALA A 173 -7.91 -8.41 17.99
CA ALA A 173 -8.71 -8.56 19.20
C ALA A 173 -8.46 -7.45 20.24
N GLN A 174 -7.23 -6.94 20.35
CA GLN A 174 -6.91 -5.81 21.23
C GLN A 174 -7.67 -4.53 20.84
N PHE A 175 -8.01 -4.38 19.56
CA PHE A 175 -8.76 -3.24 19.03
C PHE A 175 -10.24 -3.57 18.76
N GLU A 176 -10.73 -4.71 19.25
CA GLU A 176 -12.11 -5.17 19.07
C GLU A 176 -12.54 -5.32 17.59
N ILE A 177 -11.57 -5.56 16.69
CA ILE A 177 -11.79 -5.68 15.25
C ILE A 177 -12.17 -7.13 14.92
N PRO A 178 -13.40 -7.41 14.44
CA PRO A 178 -13.76 -8.76 14.03
C PRO A 178 -12.97 -9.14 12.77
N SER A 179 -12.49 -10.39 12.73
CA SER A 179 -11.70 -10.87 11.60
C SER A 179 -12.11 -12.24 11.09
N THR A 180 -11.94 -12.45 9.79
CA THR A 180 -12.12 -13.73 9.09
C THR A 180 -10.89 -14.07 8.26
N GLU A 181 -10.74 -15.34 7.90
CA GLU A 181 -9.72 -15.75 6.93
C GLU A 181 -10.15 -15.38 5.50
N SER A 182 -9.17 -15.01 4.67
CA SER A 182 -9.29 -14.71 3.25
C SER A 182 -8.29 -15.56 2.47
N ALA A 183 -8.73 -16.10 1.33
CA ALA A 183 -7.87 -16.91 0.46
C ALA A 183 -6.92 -16.07 -0.41
N GLU A 184 -7.05 -14.74 -0.43
CA GLU A 184 -6.39 -13.90 -1.43
C GLU A 184 -5.54 -12.77 -0.83
N LEU A 185 -6.20 -11.73 -0.30
CA LEU A 185 -5.58 -10.48 0.10
C LEU A 185 -5.94 -10.15 1.54
N GLN A 186 -5.10 -9.33 2.17
CA GLN A 186 -5.47 -8.64 3.40
C GLN A 186 -6.48 -7.54 3.06
N LEU A 187 -7.54 -7.44 3.85
CA LEU A 187 -8.55 -6.39 3.74
C LEU A 187 -8.85 -5.84 5.13
N ALA A 188 -8.90 -4.52 5.26
CA ALA A 188 -9.53 -3.85 6.38
C ALA A 188 -10.65 -2.96 5.84
N VAL A 189 -11.84 -3.09 6.40
CA VAL A 189 -13.00 -2.28 6.04
C VAL A 189 -13.23 -1.28 7.16
N PHE A 190 -13.15 0.01 6.82
CA PHE A 190 -13.38 1.12 7.73
C PHE A 190 -14.76 1.73 7.49
N ASP A 191 -15.38 2.23 8.55
CA ASP A 191 -16.50 3.15 8.45
C ASP A 191 -16.02 4.47 7.83
N ALA A 192 -16.76 4.97 6.86
CA ALA A 192 -16.48 6.22 6.17
C ALA A 192 -17.31 7.40 6.71
N ALA A 193 -18.06 7.25 7.81
CA ALA A 193 -18.94 8.29 8.34
C ALA A 193 -18.23 9.64 8.55
N ASP A 194 -16.97 9.61 9.00
CA ASP A 194 -16.21 10.80 9.38
C ASP A 194 -15.24 11.31 8.29
N VAL A 195 -15.31 10.81 7.05
CA VAL A 195 -14.34 11.16 5.99
C VAL A 195 -14.35 12.64 5.60
N ASP A 196 -15.47 13.32 5.82
CA ASP A 196 -15.62 14.75 5.56
C ASP A 196 -15.26 15.62 6.79
N GLU A 197 -14.99 15.02 7.94
CA GLU A 197 -14.56 15.75 9.13
C GLU A 197 -13.20 16.42 8.87
N PRO A 198 -13.03 17.71 9.28
CA PRO A 198 -11.80 18.43 9.07
C PRO A 198 -10.68 17.87 9.94
N MET A 199 -9.46 17.81 9.38
CA MET A 199 -8.30 17.39 10.16
C MET A 199 -7.97 18.41 11.27
N PRO A 200 -7.50 17.98 12.45
CA PRO A 200 -7.13 18.88 13.54
C PRO A 200 -6.08 19.93 13.16
N GLN A 201 -5.18 19.60 12.23
CA GLN A 201 -4.11 20.48 11.74
C GLN A 201 -4.30 20.89 10.27
N ALA A 202 -5.55 20.85 9.76
CA ALA A 202 -5.88 21.18 8.39
C ALA A 202 -5.28 22.55 7.97
N SER A 203 -4.47 22.52 6.91
CA SER A 203 -3.91 23.71 6.28
C SER A 203 -3.72 23.43 4.78
N PRO A 204 -4.70 23.80 3.92
CA PRO A 204 -4.68 23.41 2.50
C PRO A 204 -3.42 23.84 1.73
N LEU A 205 -2.88 25.04 2.03
CA LEU A 205 -1.65 25.52 1.40
C LEU A 205 -0.42 24.73 1.87
N THR A 206 -0.41 24.33 3.14
CA THR A 206 0.67 23.52 3.72
C THR A 206 0.62 22.08 3.19
N ALA A 207 -0.58 21.50 3.05
CA ALA A 207 -0.77 20.18 2.44
C ALA A 207 -0.20 20.13 1.03
N GLN A 208 -0.57 21.11 0.18
CA GLN A 208 -0.05 21.22 -1.19
C GLN A 208 1.48 21.26 -1.23
N LEU A 209 2.10 22.11 -0.40
CA LEU A 209 3.56 22.21 -0.33
C LEU A 209 4.23 20.88 0.06
N PHE A 210 3.67 20.15 1.02
CA PHE A 210 4.25 18.88 1.45
C PHE A 210 3.97 17.73 0.49
N GLU A 211 2.83 17.74 -0.22
CA GLU A 211 2.55 16.83 -1.32
C GLU A 211 3.57 17.00 -2.46
N GLU A 212 3.89 18.24 -2.84
CA GLU A 212 4.94 18.53 -3.84
C GLU A 212 6.31 17.99 -3.39
N GLN A 213 6.67 18.15 -2.12
CA GLN A 213 7.91 17.58 -1.58
C GLN A 213 7.90 16.05 -1.54
N CYS A 214 6.75 15.43 -1.27
CA CYS A 214 6.60 13.98 -1.36
C CYS A 214 6.81 13.50 -2.80
N ASP A 215 6.29 14.23 -3.79
CA ASP A 215 6.51 13.94 -5.21
C ASP A 215 8.00 14.02 -5.58
N GLU A 216 8.71 15.04 -5.10
CA GLU A 216 10.16 15.14 -5.30
C GLU A 216 10.93 13.96 -4.69
N LEU A 217 10.57 13.53 -3.47
CA LEU A 217 11.22 12.39 -2.83
C LEU A 217 11.00 11.09 -3.60
N LEU A 218 9.79 10.85 -4.10
CA LEU A 218 9.50 9.67 -4.92
C LEU A 218 10.27 9.66 -6.24
N GLN A 219 10.47 10.84 -6.84
CA GLN A 219 11.32 10.98 -8.03
C GLN A 219 12.79 10.68 -7.71
N ARG A 220 13.33 11.27 -6.64
CA ARG A 220 14.73 11.07 -6.21
C ARG A 220 15.03 9.61 -5.90
N ARG A 221 14.11 8.89 -5.23
CA ARG A 221 14.26 7.46 -4.92
C ARG A 221 14.17 6.53 -6.13
N GLY A 222 13.89 7.06 -7.32
CA GLY A 222 13.69 6.26 -8.53
C GLY A 222 12.43 5.38 -8.50
N LEU A 223 11.60 5.50 -7.46
CA LEU A 223 10.31 4.81 -7.33
C LEU A 223 9.29 5.32 -8.35
N ARG A 224 9.54 6.51 -8.90
CA ARG A 224 8.85 7.08 -10.07
C ARG A 224 9.87 7.49 -11.13
N GLN A 225 10.69 6.56 -11.63
CA GLN A 225 11.53 6.87 -12.79
C GLN A 225 10.68 7.16 -14.02
N GLY A 226 10.93 8.32 -14.61
CA GLY A 226 10.30 8.74 -15.86
C GLY A 226 8.83 9.11 -15.72
N VAL A 227 8.27 9.59 -16.82
CA VAL A 227 6.84 9.88 -16.95
C VAL A 227 6.01 8.62 -16.78
N ALA A 228 6.54 7.44 -17.12
CA ALA A 228 5.87 6.17 -16.93
C ALA A 228 5.62 5.86 -15.44
N GLY A 229 6.62 6.05 -14.59
CA GLY A 229 6.47 5.87 -13.14
C GLY A 229 5.44 6.82 -12.54
N SER A 230 5.49 8.09 -12.92
CA SER A 230 4.53 9.10 -12.46
C SER A 230 3.10 8.82 -12.94
N VAL A 231 2.92 8.39 -14.20
CA VAL A 231 1.62 7.95 -14.72
C VAL A 231 1.11 6.73 -13.96
N ARG A 232 1.93 5.68 -13.75
CA ARG A 232 1.50 4.50 -12.96
C ARG A 232 1.05 4.89 -11.56
N SER A 233 1.74 5.83 -10.93
CA SER A 233 1.38 6.31 -9.61
C SER A 233 0.03 7.01 -9.61
N VAL A 234 -0.20 7.95 -10.53
CA VAL A 234 -1.51 8.61 -10.66
C VAL A 234 -2.63 7.59 -10.92
N LEU A 235 -2.37 6.55 -11.70
CA LEU A 235 -3.33 5.47 -11.98
C LEU A 235 -3.63 4.59 -10.75
N MET A 236 -2.63 4.19 -9.97
CA MET A 236 -2.81 3.34 -8.79
C MET A 236 -3.62 4.02 -7.67
N HIS A 237 -3.58 5.35 -7.59
CA HIS A 237 -4.17 6.08 -6.48
C HIS A 237 -5.61 6.55 -6.70
N ARG A 238 -6.15 6.44 -7.92
CA ARG A 238 -7.55 6.80 -8.21
C ARG A 238 -8.31 5.65 -8.84
N MET A 239 -8.35 4.52 -8.14
CA MET A 239 -9.12 3.36 -8.59
C MET A 239 -10.65 3.59 -8.56
N ASN A 240 -11.09 4.72 -8.01
CA ASN A 240 -12.51 5.09 -7.89
C ASN A 240 -13.01 6.09 -8.95
N GLY A 241 -12.17 6.52 -9.89
CA GLY A 241 -12.61 7.49 -10.89
C GLY A 241 -11.72 7.46 -12.11
N ARG A 242 -12.33 7.22 -13.27
CA ARG A 242 -11.64 7.29 -14.58
C ARG A 242 -10.92 8.62 -14.70
N LEU A 243 -9.60 8.62 -14.52
CA LEU A 243 -8.79 9.71 -15.04
C LEU A 243 -8.68 9.52 -16.56
N SER A 244 -9.24 10.48 -17.28
CA SER A 244 -8.89 10.72 -18.67
C SER A 244 -7.38 10.99 -18.79
N GLN A 245 -6.82 10.77 -19.98
CA GLN A 245 -5.39 11.04 -20.17
C GLN A 245 -5.07 12.53 -19.96
N GLU A 246 -6.05 13.38 -20.20
CA GLU A 246 -6.05 14.81 -19.97
C GLU A 246 -5.94 15.12 -18.47
N GLU A 247 -6.72 14.44 -17.62
CA GLU A 247 -6.64 14.60 -16.17
C GLU A 247 -5.34 14.03 -15.60
N VAL A 248 -4.86 12.89 -16.10
CA VAL A 248 -3.54 12.36 -15.71
C VAL A 248 -2.43 13.33 -16.11
N ALA A 249 -2.47 13.87 -17.32
CA ALA A 249 -1.47 14.83 -17.77
C ALA A 249 -1.52 16.13 -16.94
N ALA A 250 -2.72 16.63 -16.63
CA ALA A 250 -2.93 17.78 -15.77
C ALA A 250 -2.39 17.56 -14.35
N GLY A 251 -2.65 16.39 -13.76
CA GLY A 251 -2.10 16.00 -12.45
C GLY A 251 -0.59 15.82 -12.44
N LEU A 252 0.04 15.69 -13.61
CA LEU A 252 1.50 15.67 -13.77
C LEU A 252 2.07 17.03 -14.24
N HIS A 253 1.25 18.10 -14.18
CA HIS A 253 1.59 19.46 -14.62
C HIS A 253 2.18 19.51 -16.05
N MET A 254 1.67 18.69 -16.96
CA MET A 254 2.13 18.62 -18.35
C MET A 254 0.99 18.52 -19.36
N SER A 255 1.26 18.92 -20.60
CA SER A 255 0.29 18.69 -21.68
C SER A 255 0.17 17.19 -22.01
N LEU A 256 -1.01 16.74 -22.43
CA LEU A 256 -1.24 15.38 -22.93
C LEU A 256 -0.23 14.98 -24.02
N ARG A 257 0.11 15.92 -24.91
CA ARG A 257 1.09 15.70 -25.99
C ARG A 257 2.48 15.43 -25.42
N THR A 258 2.90 16.20 -24.42
CA THR A 258 4.18 16.02 -23.72
C THR A 258 4.22 14.68 -23.00
N MET A 259 3.15 14.33 -22.28
CA MET A 259 3.03 13.05 -21.59
C MET A 259 3.17 11.88 -22.56
N ARG A 260 2.38 11.85 -23.64
CA ARG A 260 2.44 10.78 -24.64
C ARG A 260 3.82 10.65 -25.29
N ARG A 261 4.46 11.77 -25.61
CA ARG A 261 5.81 11.76 -26.21
C ARG A 261 6.83 11.17 -25.25
N ARG A 262 6.86 11.62 -23.99
CA ARG A 262 7.81 11.11 -22.98
C ARG A 262 7.58 9.63 -22.64
N LEU A 263 6.31 9.19 -22.58
CA LEU A 263 6.01 7.76 -22.43
C LEU A 263 6.56 6.94 -23.60
N ALA A 264 6.47 7.45 -24.83
CA ALA A 264 7.02 6.77 -26.00
C ALA A 264 8.56 6.77 -26.00
N GLU A 265 9.21 7.86 -25.55
CA GLU A 265 10.66 7.94 -25.33
C GLU A 265 11.13 6.88 -24.30
N GLU A 266 10.28 6.57 -23.31
CA GLU A 266 10.48 5.52 -22.31
C GLU A 266 10.02 4.12 -22.76
N GLY A 267 9.67 3.95 -24.04
CA GLY A 267 9.30 2.64 -24.62
C GLY A 267 7.94 2.11 -24.16
N THR A 268 7.08 2.95 -23.59
CA THR A 268 5.76 2.57 -23.08
C THR A 268 4.64 3.47 -23.62
N SER A 269 3.41 3.24 -23.15
CA SER A 269 2.25 4.08 -23.48
C SER A 269 1.26 4.09 -22.33
N TYR A 270 0.42 5.13 -22.26
CA TYR A 270 -0.64 5.21 -21.26
C TYR A 270 -1.51 3.95 -21.21
N ARG A 271 -1.84 3.39 -22.38
CA ARG A 271 -2.61 2.15 -22.50
C ARG A 271 -1.89 0.96 -21.88
N ARG A 272 -0.58 0.84 -22.11
CA ARG A 272 0.24 -0.25 -21.55
C ARG A 272 0.31 -0.14 -20.03
N LEU A 273 0.51 1.07 -19.52
CA LEU A 273 0.51 1.35 -18.08
C LEU A 273 -0.84 1.06 -17.44
N CYS A 274 -1.96 1.45 -18.04
CA CYS A 274 -3.30 1.07 -17.57
C CYS A 274 -3.49 -0.45 -17.55
N ALA A 275 -2.97 -1.16 -18.56
CA ALA A 275 -3.07 -2.62 -18.59
C ALA A 275 -2.23 -3.28 -17.48
N GLU A 276 -1.01 -2.81 -17.24
CA GLU A 276 -0.15 -3.29 -16.15
C GLU A 276 -0.79 -3.01 -14.77
N THR A 277 -1.33 -1.81 -14.59
CA THR A 277 -1.87 -1.32 -13.33
C THR A 277 -3.25 -1.89 -13.02
N PHE A 278 -4.23 -1.68 -13.90
CA PHE A 278 -5.62 -2.06 -13.65
C PHE A 278 -5.94 -3.47 -14.13
N GLY A 279 -5.24 -3.96 -15.15
CA GLY A 279 -5.51 -5.29 -15.69
C GLY A 279 -5.26 -6.38 -14.66
N THR A 280 -4.17 -6.28 -13.90
CA THR A 280 -3.79 -7.30 -12.91
C THR A 280 -4.80 -7.37 -11.78
N LEU A 281 -5.20 -6.20 -11.24
CA LEU A 281 -6.25 -6.12 -10.23
C LEU A 281 -7.61 -6.61 -10.76
N ALA A 282 -7.98 -6.24 -11.99
CA ALA A 282 -9.21 -6.71 -12.61
C ALA A 282 -9.23 -8.24 -12.75
N GLU A 283 -8.08 -8.84 -13.09
CA GLU A 283 -7.93 -10.28 -13.21
C GLU A 283 -8.06 -10.98 -11.87
N GLU A 284 -7.45 -10.44 -10.81
CA GLU A 284 -7.59 -10.92 -9.44
C GLU A 284 -9.04 -10.84 -8.96
N LEU A 285 -9.67 -9.68 -9.12
CA LEU A 285 -11.08 -9.49 -8.79
C LEU A 285 -12.00 -10.44 -9.57
N LEU A 286 -11.73 -10.71 -10.85
CA LEU A 286 -12.51 -11.69 -11.63
C LEU A 286 -12.23 -13.14 -11.22
N ALA A 287 -11.03 -13.44 -10.71
CA ALA A 287 -10.67 -14.78 -10.24
C ALA A 287 -11.37 -15.17 -8.93
N THR A 288 -11.76 -14.18 -8.10
CA THR A 288 -12.56 -14.36 -6.87
C THR A 288 -13.97 -14.92 -7.12
N GLY A 289 -14.44 -14.92 -8.38
CA GLY A 289 -15.82 -15.29 -8.74
C GLY A 289 -16.82 -14.13 -8.74
N LEU A 290 -16.38 -12.89 -8.51
CA LEU A 290 -17.21 -11.70 -8.66
C LEU A 290 -17.76 -11.56 -10.08
N THR A 291 -18.97 -11.02 -10.18
CA THR A 291 -19.57 -10.75 -11.50
C THR A 291 -18.82 -9.62 -12.20
N VAL A 292 -18.88 -9.60 -13.53
CA VAL A 292 -18.29 -8.50 -14.33
C VAL A 292 -18.86 -7.14 -13.92
N GLU A 293 -20.11 -7.11 -13.46
CA GLU A 293 -20.78 -5.91 -12.98
C GLU A 293 -20.26 -5.45 -11.61
N ASP A 294 -20.03 -6.38 -10.68
CA ASP A 294 -19.40 -6.08 -9.40
C ASP A 294 -17.96 -5.61 -9.59
N VAL A 295 -17.18 -6.26 -10.45
CA VAL A 295 -15.81 -5.84 -10.75
C VAL A 295 -15.82 -4.45 -11.41
N ALA A 296 -16.76 -4.19 -12.32
CA ALA A 296 -16.90 -2.87 -12.93
C ALA A 296 -17.14 -1.79 -11.87
N TYR A 297 -18.10 -2.01 -10.96
CA TYR A 297 -18.40 -1.10 -9.88
C TYR A 297 -17.19 -0.88 -8.96
N ARG A 298 -16.50 -1.97 -8.56
CA ARG A 298 -15.31 -1.95 -7.70
C ARG A 298 -14.11 -1.23 -8.31
N MET A 299 -14.05 -1.17 -9.63
CA MET A 299 -13.02 -0.45 -10.38
C MET A 299 -13.48 0.96 -10.82
N GLY A 300 -14.59 1.47 -10.26
CA GLY A 300 -15.09 2.83 -10.54
C GLY A 300 -15.68 3.02 -11.94
N TYR A 301 -16.14 1.94 -12.60
CA TYR A 301 -16.86 2.03 -13.87
C TYR A 301 -18.35 2.26 -13.66
N SER A 302 -18.96 3.05 -14.55
CA SER A 302 -20.40 3.31 -14.57
C SER A 302 -21.29 2.09 -14.86
N GLY A 303 -20.69 0.94 -15.16
CA GLY A 303 -21.39 -0.32 -15.38
C GLY A 303 -20.55 -1.34 -16.15
N ALA A 304 -21.05 -2.57 -16.22
CA ALA A 304 -20.38 -3.69 -16.89
C ALA A 304 -19.95 -3.41 -18.36
N PRO A 305 -20.71 -2.65 -19.20
CA PRO A 305 -20.31 -2.38 -20.57
C PRO A 305 -19.05 -1.50 -20.70
N SER A 306 -18.92 -0.47 -19.86
CA SER A 306 -17.78 0.45 -19.91
C SER A 306 -16.51 -0.23 -19.41
N PHE A 307 -16.62 -1.04 -18.34
CA PHE A 307 -15.55 -1.91 -17.87
C PHE A 307 -15.15 -2.96 -18.90
N SER A 308 -16.11 -3.65 -19.52
CA SER A 308 -15.82 -4.70 -20.50
C SER A 308 -15.04 -4.18 -21.71
N ASN A 309 -15.34 -2.97 -22.17
CA ASN A 309 -14.59 -2.32 -23.24
C ASN A 309 -13.16 -1.99 -22.82
N ALA A 310 -12.97 -1.44 -21.61
CA ALA A 310 -11.65 -1.13 -21.09
C ALA A 310 -10.81 -2.39 -20.84
N PHE A 311 -11.38 -3.41 -20.20
CA PHE A 311 -10.73 -4.69 -19.95
C PHE A 311 -10.30 -5.38 -21.26
N LYS A 312 -11.17 -5.40 -22.28
CA LYS A 312 -10.82 -5.92 -23.61
C LYS A 312 -9.70 -5.11 -24.27
N GLN A 313 -9.66 -3.80 -24.04
CA GLN A 313 -8.58 -2.93 -24.51
C GLN A 313 -7.25 -3.21 -23.81
N TRP A 314 -7.27 -3.61 -22.54
CA TRP A 314 -6.07 -3.94 -21.75
C TRP A 314 -5.53 -5.35 -21.99
N ARG A 315 -6.41 -6.36 -21.99
CA ARG A 315 -6.06 -7.79 -22.00
C ARG A 315 -6.37 -8.51 -23.31
N GLY A 316 -7.02 -7.84 -24.26
CA GLY A 316 -7.38 -8.41 -25.57
C GLY A 316 -8.55 -9.41 -25.54
N VAL A 317 -9.04 -9.80 -24.36
CA VAL A 317 -10.17 -10.72 -24.15
C VAL A 317 -11.26 -10.05 -23.32
N SER A 318 -12.50 -10.53 -23.39
CA SER A 318 -13.59 -10.00 -22.55
C SER A 318 -13.45 -10.48 -21.09
N PRO A 319 -13.86 -9.68 -20.10
CA PRO A 319 -13.75 -10.04 -18.68
C PRO A 319 -14.53 -11.33 -18.35
N GLY A 320 -15.73 -11.52 -18.92
CA GLY A 320 -16.49 -12.77 -18.73
C GLY A 320 -15.90 -14.01 -19.42
N ARG A 321 -15.01 -13.84 -20.41
CA ARG A 321 -14.23 -14.97 -20.97
C ARG A 321 -13.03 -15.28 -20.08
N PHE A 322 -12.38 -14.24 -19.55
CA PHE A 322 -11.29 -14.38 -18.60
C PHE A 322 -11.75 -15.10 -17.31
N ALA A 323 -12.84 -14.61 -16.69
CA ALA A 323 -13.40 -15.19 -15.47
C ALA A 323 -13.75 -16.68 -15.60
N ARG A 324 -14.36 -17.10 -16.73
CA ARG A 324 -14.63 -18.52 -17.00
C ARG A 324 -13.36 -19.36 -17.10
N THR A 325 -12.33 -18.83 -17.75
CA THR A 325 -11.04 -19.52 -17.90
C THR A 325 -10.29 -19.62 -16.57
N ALA A 326 -10.38 -18.59 -15.72
CA ALA A 326 -9.83 -18.59 -14.37
C ALA A 326 -10.54 -19.61 -13.47
N ALA A 327 -11.88 -19.65 -13.51
CA ALA A 327 -12.69 -20.62 -12.77
C ALA A 327 -12.42 -22.08 -13.18
N ASP A 328 -12.23 -22.34 -14.48
CA ASP A 328 -11.89 -23.69 -14.98
C ASP A 328 -10.49 -24.15 -14.55
N ARG A 329 -9.52 -23.21 -14.46
CA ARG A 329 -8.17 -23.49 -13.92
C ARG A 329 -8.20 -23.78 -12.42
N TYR A 330 -9.02 -23.08 -11.66
CA TYR A 330 -9.16 -23.31 -10.21
C TYR A 330 -9.83 -24.66 -9.89
N ARG A 331 -10.80 -25.09 -10.71
CA ARG A 331 -11.46 -26.41 -10.58
C ARG A 331 -10.58 -27.60 -10.95
N THR A 332 -9.53 -27.38 -11.76
CA THR A 332 -8.60 -28.45 -12.17
C THR A 332 -7.35 -28.56 -11.29
N SER A 333 -7.11 -27.59 -10.40
CA SER A 333 -5.97 -27.59 -9.47
C SER A 333 -6.29 -28.06 -8.05
N VAL A 334 -7.56 -28.35 -7.73
CA VAL A 334 -7.96 -28.97 -6.45
C VAL A 334 -8.28 -30.45 -6.72
N PRO A 335 -7.45 -31.41 -6.26
CA PRO A 335 -7.83 -32.82 -6.34
C PRO A 335 -9.02 -33.09 -5.42
N HIS A 336 -10.00 -33.84 -5.91
CA HIS A 336 -11.13 -34.33 -5.12
C HIS A 336 -10.72 -35.23 -3.96
#